data_AF-A0A2P1NIE7-F1
#
_entry.id   AF-A0A2P1NIE7-F1
#
_cell.length_a   1.000
_cell.length_b   1.000
_cell.length_c   1.000
_cell.angle_alpha   90.00
_cell.angle_beta   90.00
_cell.angle_gamma   90.00
#
_symmetry.space_group_name_H-M   'P 1'
#
loop_
_entity.id
_entity.type
_entity.pdbx_description
1 polymer ?
#
loop_
_entity_poly.entity_id
_entity_poly.type
_entity_poly.pdbx_seq_one_letter_code
_entity_poly.pdbx_strand_id
1 'polypeptide(L)'
;MAAQDPLSPIEAQLQQLQAALLSSDPLTLEQGAHALREAAAALVQARAQPLDEPAQQRLRTVARELSQLREQLARVLALSERQAASLLPPVDAVTYGPASATPARIYRAPG
;
A
#
# COMPACT_ATOMS: atom_id res chain seq x y z
N MET A 1 12.46 -20.33 -33.49
CA MET A 1 12.16 -19.10 -32.71
C MET A 1 12.10 -19.52 -31.25
N ALA A 2 13.08 -19.13 -30.44
CA ALA A 2 13.04 -19.43 -29.01
C ALA A 2 11.77 -18.81 -28.42
N ALA A 3 10.95 -19.61 -27.74
CA ALA A 3 9.78 -19.10 -27.04
C ALA A 3 10.27 -18.03 -26.06
N GLN A 4 9.78 -16.79 -26.21
CA GLN A 4 10.04 -15.74 -25.22
C GLN A 4 9.61 -16.28 -23.86
N ASP A 5 10.53 -16.31 -22.92
CA ASP A 5 10.26 -16.76 -21.56
C ASP A 5 9.27 -15.80 -20.89
N PRO A 6 8.02 -16.23 -20.62
CA PRO A 6 6.97 -15.34 -20.13
C PRO A 6 7.20 -14.90 -18.68
N LEU A 7 8.13 -15.52 -17.95
CA LEU A 7 8.47 -15.14 -16.56
C LEU A 7 9.43 -13.95 -16.49
N SER A 8 10.30 -13.79 -17.49
CA SER A 8 11.30 -12.71 -17.52
C SER A 8 10.71 -11.29 -17.38
N PRO A 9 9.63 -10.90 -18.10
CA PRO A 9 9.04 -9.57 -17.92
C PRO A 9 8.43 -9.36 -16.52
N ILE A 10 7.89 -10.41 -15.90
CA ILE A 10 7.31 -10.34 -14.55
C ILE A 10 8.41 -10.09 -13.51
N GLU A 11 9.53 -10.81 -13.62
CA GLU A 11 10.70 -10.64 -12.76
C GLU A 11 11.29 -9.23 -12.87
N ALA A 12 11.44 -8.73 -14.10
CA ALA A 12 11.93 -7.36 -14.33
C ALA A 12 10.99 -6.31 -13.73
N GLN A 13 9.68 -6.49 -13.89
CA GLN A 13 8.70 -5.56 -13.38
C GLN A 13 8.64 -5.55 -11.84
N LEU A 14 8.84 -6.70 -11.21
CA LEU A 14 8.95 -6.82 -9.76
C LEU A 14 10.14 -6.06 -9.20
N GLN A 15 11.30 -6.14 -9.85
CA GLN A 15 12.48 -5.39 -9.45
C GLN A 15 12.27 -3.88 -9.58
N GLN A 16 11.63 -3.45 -10.67
CA GLN A 16 11.28 -2.03 -10.86
C GLN A 16 10.31 -1.52 -9.80
N LEU A 17 9.29 -2.31 -9.43
CA LEU A 17 8.34 -1.96 -8.39
C LEU A 17 9.00 -1.83 -7.01
N GLN A 18 9.93 -2.73 -6.68
CA GLN A 18 10.70 -2.64 -5.43
C GLN A 18 11.55 -1.37 -5.41
N ALA A 19 12.21 -1.02 -6.52
CA ALA A 19 12.98 0.22 -6.64
C ALA A 19 12.09 1.48 -6.54
N ALA A 20 10.90 1.46 -7.16
CA ALA A 20 9.92 2.55 -7.07
C ALA A 20 9.42 2.76 -5.64
N LEU A 21 9.17 1.68 -4.88
CA LEU A 21 8.82 1.77 -3.47
C LEU A 21 9.93 2.42 -2.63
N LEU A 22 11.18 1.99 -2.83
CA LEU A 22 12.32 2.53 -2.07
C LEU A 22 12.58 4.00 -2.39
N SER A 23 12.34 4.42 -3.63
CA SER A 23 12.47 5.82 -4.07
C SER A 23 11.25 6.68 -3.76
N SER A 24 10.18 6.10 -3.21
CA SER A 24 8.89 6.77 -2.98
C SER A 24 8.34 7.45 -4.24
N ASP A 25 8.49 6.81 -5.40
CA ASP A 25 7.97 7.28 -6.68
C ASP A 25 6.61 6.64 -6.98
N PRO A 26 5.49 7.35 -6.71
CA PRO A 26 4.15 6.78 -6.88
C PRO A 26 3.77 6.56 -8.36
N LEU A 27 4.30 7.36 -9.28
CA LEU A 27 3.97 7.27 -10.70
C LEU A 27 4.59 6.02 -11.31
N THR A 28 5.88 5.80 -11.04
CA THR A 28 6.57 4.59 -11.50
C THR A 28 5.99 3.33 -10.84
N LEU A 29 5.54 3.43 -9.58
CA LEU A 29 4.84 2.35 -8.89
C LEU A 29 3.52 1.97 -9.58
N GLU A 30 2.68 2.96 -9.90
CA GLU A 30 1.39 2.74 -10.57
C GLU A 30 1.57 2.12 -11.96
N GLN A 31 2.44 2.72 -12.78
CA GLN A 31 2.75 2.21 -14.11
C GLN A 31 3.29 0.79 -14.06
N GLY A 32 4.19 0.53 -13.11
CA GLY A 32 4.76 -0.81 -12.92
C GLY A 32 3.75 -1.84 -12.44
N ALA A 33 2.76 -1.44 -11.64
CA ALA A 33 1.71 -2.33 -11.17
C ALA A 33 0.76 -2.74 -12.31
N HIS A 34 0.46 -1.80 -13.23
CA HIS A 34 -0.27 -2.09 -14.45
C HIS A 34 0.48 -3.07 -15.35
N ALA A 35 1.74 -2.78 -15.66
CA ALA A 35 2.58 -3.64 -16.49
C ALA A 35 2.73 -5.06 -15.89
N LEU A 36 2.87 -5.17 -14.57
CA LEU A 36 2.96 -6.46 -13.87
C LEU A 36 1.68 -7.29 -14.04
N ARG A 37 0.51 -6.62 -13.94
CA ARG A 37 -0.79 -7.26 -14.10
C ARG A 37 -1.00 -7.76 -15.52
N GLU A 38 -0.60 -6.97 -16.51
CA GLU A 38 -0.66 -7.35 -17.93
C GLU A 38 0.26 -8.54 -18.23
N ALA A 39 1.50 -8.50 -17.73
CA ALA A 39 2.45 -9.60 -17.88
C ALA A 39 1.96 -10.90 -17.22
N ALA A 40 1.35 -10.80 -16.02
CA ALA A 40 0.74 -11.94 -15.34
C ALA A 40 -0.46 -12.51 -16.12
N ALA A 41 -1.32 -11.66 -16.68
CA ALA A 41 -2.43 -12.08 -17.52
C ALA A 41 -1.94 -12.78 -18.80
N ALA A 42 -0.90 -12.25 -19.45
CA ALA A 42 -0.26 -12.86 -20.60
C ALA A 42 0.34 -14.23 -20.27
N LEU A 43 0.98 -14.38 -19.10
CA LEU A 43 1.51 -15.67 -18.64
C LEU A 43 0.40 -16.71 -18.42
N VAL A 44 -0.75 -16.31 -17.86
CA VAL A 44 -1.90 -17.21 -17.70
C VAL A 44 -2.46 -17.64 -19.05
N GLN A 45 -2.59 -16.72 -20.00
CA GLN A 45 -3.11 -17.00 -21.35
C GLN A 45 -2.17 -17.86 -22.19
N ALA A 46 -0.86 -17.64 -22.07
CA ALA A 46 0.15 -18.40 -22.80
C ALA A 46 0.30 -19.85 -22.32
N ARG A 47 -0.29 -20.19 -21.17
CA ARG A 47 -0.06 -21.49 -20.52
C ARG A 47 -0.93 -22.60 -21.10
N ALA A 48 -0.44 -23.22 -22.16
CA ALA A 48 -1.02 -24.43 -22.75
C ALA A 48 -0.38 -25.74 -22.23
N GLN A 49 0.78 -25.67 -21.56
CA GLN A 49 1.57 -26.83 -21.11
C GLN A 49 2.10 -26.66 -19.67
N PRO A 50 2.39 -27.77 -18.96
CA PRO A 50 3.02 -27.71 -17.65
C PRO A 50 4.40 -27.05 -17.71
N LEU A 51 4.74 -26.28 -16.68
CA LEU A 51 6.04 -25.63 -16.53
C LEU A 51 7.09 -26.69 -16.18
N ASP A 52 8.29 -26.54 -16.74
CA ASP A 52 9.44 -27.33 -16.32
C ASP A 52 9.89 -26.92 -14.89
N GLU A 53 10.68 -27.79 -14.26
CA GLU A 53 11.15 -27.58 -12.88
C GLU A 53 11.87 -26.24 -12.64
N PRO A 54 12.77 -25.74 -13.53
CA PRO A 54 13.39 -24.44 -13.33
C PRO A 54 12.39 -23.28 -13.41
N ALA A 55 11.41 -23.31 -14.33
CA ALA A 55 10.39 -22.26 -14.39
C ALA A 55 9.44 -22.31 -13.18
N GLN A 56 9.14 -23.50 -12.65
CA GLN A 56 8.40 -23.62 -11.40
C GLN A 56 9.13 -22.99 -10.21
N GLN A 57 10.45 -23.20 -10.11
CA GLN A 57 11.25 -22.61 -9.04
C GLN A 57 11.31 -21.07 -9.13
N ARG A 58 11.41 -20.54 -10.35
CA ARG A 58 11.33 -19.09 -10.61
C ARG A 58 9.97 -18.53 -10.23
N LEU A 59 8.88 -19.19 -10.62
CA LEU A 59 7.52 -18.79 -10.23
C LEU A 59 7.32 -18.77 -8.70
N ARG A 60 7.88 -19.76 -7.98
CA ARG A 60 7.88 -19.74 -6.50
C ARG A 60 8.67 -18.57 -5.93
N THR A 61 9.73 -18.15 -6.60
CA THR A 61 10.52 -16.97 -6.19
C THR A 61 9.74 -15.68 -6.41
N VAL A 62 9.16 -15.50 -7.61
CA VAL A 62 8.22 -14.42 -7.93
C VAL A 62 7.08 -14.33 -6.91
N ALA A 63 6.47 -15.46 -6.52
CA ALA A 63 5.40 -15.48 -5.53
C ALA A 63 5.85 -15.01 -4.13
N ARG A 64 7.08 -15.36 -3.73
CA ARG A 64 7.69 -14.89 -2.46
C ARG A 64 7.96 -13.39 -2.51
N GLU A 65 8.53 -12.89 -3.59
CA GLU A 65 8.81 -11.47 -3.78
C GLU A 65 7.52 -10.63 -3.80
N LEU A 66 6.47 -11.10 -4.47
CA LEU A 66 5.14 -10.46 -4.44
C LEU A 66 4.57 -10.36 -3.03
N SER A 67 4.74 -11.42 -2.23
CA SER A 67 4.29 -11.42 -0.84
C SER A 67 5.04 -10.36 -0.04
N GLN A 68 6.36 -10.27 -0.21
CA GLN A 68 7.19 -9.25 0.47
C GLN A 68 6.79 -7.83 0.04
N LEU A 69 6.58 -7.59 -1.26
CA LEU A 69 6.12 -6.31 -1.79
C LEU A 69 4.80 -5.87 -1.16
N ARG A 70 3.85 -6.80 -1.01
CA ARG A 70 2.55 -6.54 -0.37
C ARG A 70 2.71 -6.14 1.10
N GLU A 71 3.59 -6.81 1.84
CA GLU A 71 3.87 -6.45 3.24
C GLU A 71 4.55 -5.07 3.35
N GLN A 72 5.44 -4.72 2.41
CA GLN A 72 6.04 -3.38 2.35
C GLN A 72 4.98 -2.30 2.08
N LEU A 73 4.09 -2.53 1.11
CA LEU A 73 2.97 -1.63 0.81
C LEU A 73 2.04 -1.42 2.01
N ALA A 74 1.70 -2.49 2.73
CA ALA A 74 0.87 -2.40 3.93
C ALA A 74 1.50 -1.52 5.01
N ARG A 75 2.83 -1.58 5.17
CA ARG A 75 3.58 -0.71 6.09
C ARG A 75 3.57 0.74 5.63
N VAL A 76 3.76 0.99 4.34
CA VAL A 76 3.69 2.34 3.77
C VAL A 76 2.31 2.94 3.98
N LEU A 77 1.24 2.17 3.71
CA LEU A 77 -0.14 2.60 3.96
C LEU A 77 -0.36 2.99 5.42
N ALA A 78 0.03 2.13 6.37
CA ALA A 78 -0.12 2.40 7.80
C ALA A 78 0.67 3.64 8.25
N LEU A 79 1.84 3.90 7.66
CA LEU A 79 2.62 5.11 7.93
C LEU A 79 1.90 6.35 7.38
N SER A 80 1.41 6.28 6.15
CA SER A 80 0.67 7.37 5.50
C SER A 80 -0.61 7.71 6.26
N GLU A 81 -1.34 6.70 6.75
CA GLU A 81 -2.54 6.91 7.59
C GLU A 81 -2.20 7.65 8.89
N ARG A 82 -1.10 7.29 9.56
CA ARG A 82 -0.64 7.98 10.78
C ARG A 82 -0.21 9.41 10.49
N GLN A 83 0.48 9.64 9.36
CA GLN A 83 0.85 10.99 8.93
C GLN A 83 -0.37 11.83 8.63
N ALA A 84 -1.36 11.28 7.91
CA ALA A 84 -2.62 11.96 7.63
C ALA A 84 -3.36 12.31 8.93
N ALA A 85 -3.45 11.37 9.88
CA ALA A 85 -4.08 11.62 11.18
C ALA A 85 -3.40 12.73 11.98
N SER A 86 -2.08 12.90 11.86
CA SER A 86 -1.35 13.98 12.53
C SER A 86 -1.63 15.38 11.97
N LEU A 87 -2.13 15.46 10.72
CA LEU A 87 -2.48 16.71 10.05
C LEU A 87 -3.95 17.10 10.28
N LEU A 88 -4.78 16.15 10.71
CA LEU A 88 -6.17 16.41 11.04
C LEU A 88 -6.26 16.91 12.49
N PRO A 89 -7.05 17.97 12.75
CA PRO A 89 -7.28 18.41 14.12
C PRO A 89 -7.92 17.27 14.93
N PRO A 90 -7.55 17.10 16.21
CA PRO A 90 -8.20 16.12 17.06
C PRO A 90 -9.70 16.44 17.13
N VAL A 91 -10.53 15.43 16.85
CA VAL A 91 -12.00 15.53 16.86
C VAL A 91 -12.60 15.63 18.27
N ASP A 92 -11.76 15.60 19.31
CA ASP A 92 -12.22 15.82 20.67
C ASP A 92 -12.71 17.25 20.83
N ALA A 93 -13.95 17.38 21.31
CA ALA A 93 -14.55 18.65 21.67
C ALA A 93 -13.69 19.31 22.76
N VAL A 94 -13.02 20.41 22.39
CA VAL A 94 -12.24 21.26 23.29
C VAL A 94 -13.07 21.51 24.56
N THR A 95 -12.68 20.90 25.67
CA THR A 95 -13.42 21.01 26.95
C THR A 95 -13.38 22.43 27.53
N TYR A 96 -12.59 23.32 26.93
CA TYR A 96 -12.42 24.71 27.33
C TYR A 96 -12.55 25.66 26.13
N GLY A 97 -13.71 25.65 25.46
CA GLY A 97 -14.17 26.83 24.71
C GLY A 97 -14.54 27.98 25.66
N PRO A 98 -14.57 29.25 25.22
CA PRO A 98 -14.71 30.41 26.11
C PRO A 98 -16.00 30.27 26.91
N ALA A 99 -15.84 30.18 28.23
CA ALA A 99 -16.94 30.17 29.17
C ALA A 99 -17.79 31.41 28.92
N SER A 100 -18.95 31.25 28.27
CA SER A 100 -20.04 32.19 28.44
C SER A 100 -20.46 32.06 29.90
N ALA A 101 -19.77 32.81 30.76
CA ALA A 101 -19.96 32.87 32.19
C ALA A 101 -21.34 33.46 32.46
N THR A 102 -22.35 32.59 32.43
CA THR A 102 -23.63 32.87 33.06
C THR A 102 -23.36 32.97 34.56
N PRO A 103 -23.50 34.14 35.20
CA PRO A 103 -23.20 34.27 36.62
C PRO A 103 -24.17 33.38 37.40
N ALA A 104 -23.62 32.44 38.17
CA ALA A 104 -24.39 31.60 39.07
C ALA A 104 -25.11 32.49 40.10
N ARG A 105 -26.44 32.49 40.08
CA ARG A 105 -27.28 33.16 41.07
C ARG A 105 -27.17 32.40 42.39
N ILE A 106 -26.25 32.86 43.23
CA ILE A 106 -26.04 32.30 44.57
C ILE A 106 -27.29 32.58 45.41
N TYR A 107 -27.97 31.52 45.87
CA TYR A 107 -29.12 31.58 46.78
C TYR A 107 -28.66 32.15 48.13
N ARG A 108 -29.24 33.28 48.56
CA ARG A 108 -29.14 33.74 49.96
C ARG A 108 -30.30 33.14 50.75
N ALA A 109 -29.98 32.36 51.79
CA ALA A 109 -30.98 31.90 52.76
C ALA A 109 -31.44 33.08 53.64
N PRO A 110 -32.73 33.12 54.04
CA PRO A 110 -33.24 34.13 54.98
C PRO A 110 -32.72 33.86 56.39
N GLY A 111 -32.29 34.94 57.07
CA GLY A 111 -32.03 34.95 58.51
C GLY A 111 -33.29 35.15 59.33
#